data_AF-A0ABD1X365-F1
#
_entry.id   AF-A0ABD1X365-F1
#
_cell.length_a   1.000
_cell.length_b   1.000
_cell.length_c   1.000
_cell.angle_alpha   90.00
_cell.angle_beta   90.00
_cell.angle_gamma   90.00
#
_symmetry.space_group_name_H-M   'P 1'
#
loop_
_entity.id
_entity.type
_entity.pdbx_description
1 polymer ?
#
loop_
_entity_poly.entity_id
_entity_poly.type
_entity_poly.pdbx_seq_one_letter_code
_entity_poly.pdbx_strand_id
1 'polypeptide(L)'
;MLRSWIWDGCLPALPVQLYQAWLLYLYTGLALRENILRVNGSDIRPWWIKHHYCAMAMALISLTWEIERGPDCAQKQRGVQLFLKWAIMQGVAMILQNRYQRQRLYTRIALGKARRMDVVWGETAGVEGQLLLLCPILFILQGFEAYVGVLLLKTALAGVISEWQVITCGILLIIMAVGNFANTVQTLATKSRVKAKIKRSRSRQELNQGSNGNSS
;
A
#
# COMPACT_ATOMS: atom_id res chain seq x y z
N MET A 1 7.19 25.77 18.71
CA MET A 1 8.28 26.66 19.14
C MET A 1 9.50 26.55 18.22
N LEU A 2 10.18 25.40 18.07
CA LEU A 2 11.35 25.31 17.14
C LEU A 2 11.01 25.58 15.65
N ARG A 3 9.87 25.08 15.16
CA ARG A 3 9.49 25.16 13.74
C ARG A 3 9.14 26.56 13.26
N SER A 4 8.67 27.43 14.15
CA SER A 4 8.35 28.83 13.83
C SER A 4 9.58 29.74 13.81
N TRP A 5 10.67 29.34 14.46
CA TRP A 5 11.88 30.16 14.60
C TRP A 5 12.87 29.99 13.45
N ILE A 6 12.86 28.84 12.76
CA ILE A 6 13.82 28.51 11.70
C ILE A 6 13.24 28.72 10.29
N TRP A 7 11.92 28.62 10.12
CA TRP A 7 11.31 28.51 8.79
C TRP A 7 10.01 29.32 8.60
N ASP A 8 9.71 30.31 9.44
CA ASP A 8 8.51 31.16 9.34
C ASP A 8 7.18 30.39 9.11
N GLY A 9 7.06 29.17 9.64
CA GLY A 9 5.89 28.31 9.45
C GLY A 9 5.79 27.60 8.09
N CYS A 10 6.70 27.90 7.16
CA CYS A 10 6.88 27.27 5.86
C CYS A 10 7.87 26.08 5.93
N LEU A 11 7.77 25.12 5.03
CA LEU A 11 8.66 23.99 4.85
C LEU A 11 9.60 24.38 3.72
N PRO A 12 10.91 24.14 3.85
CA PRO A 12 11.81 24.38 2.74
C PRO A 12 11.39 23.54 1.54
N ALA A 13 11.30 24.18 0.37
CA ALA A 13 10.91 23.52 -0.88
C ALA A 13 11.89 22.41 -1.27
N LEU A 14 13.20 22.62 -1.05
CA LEU A 14 14.25 21.69 -1.46
C LEU A 14 14.12 20.29 -0.84
N PRO A 15 13.97 20.09 0.48
CA PRO A 15 13.76 18.75 1.05
C PRO A 15 12.49 18.06 0.54
N VAL A 16 11.41 18.81 0.32
CA VAL A 16 10.15 18.24 -0.20
C VAL A 16 10.35 17.78 -1.64
N GLN A 17 10.99 18.59 -2.49
CA GLN A 17 11.31 18.22 -3.86
C GLN A 17 12.27 17.04 -3.95
N LEU A 18 13.33 17.00 -3.13
CA LEU A 18 14.25 15.87 -3.05
C LEU A 18 13.53 14.58 -2.64
N TYR A 19 12.61 14.66 -1.68
CA TYR A 19 11.79 13.53 -1.28
C TYR A 19 10.87 13.04 -2.42
N GLN A 20 10.24 13.97 -3.15
CA GLN A 20 9.40 13.60 -4.30
C GLN A 20 10.22 13.00 -5.45
N ALA A 21 11.41 13.53 -5.73
CA ALA A 21 12.34 12.96 -6.71
C ALA A 21 12.79 11.55 -6.31
N TRP A 22 13.06 11.34 -5.02
CA TRP A 22 13.35 10.02 -4.49
C TRP A 22 12.17 9.05 -4.65
N LEU A 23 10.94 9.47 -4.34
CA LEU A 23 9.74 8.65 -4.54
C LEU A 23 9.57 8.27 -6.02
N LEU A 24 9.77 9.21 -6.93
CA LEU A 24 9.70 8.95 -8.37
C LEU A 24 10.71 7.87 -8.79
N TYR A 25 11.97 8.00 -8.36
CA TYR A 25 13.01 7.00 -8.61
C TYR A 25 12.63 5.63 -8.04
N LEU A 26 12.16 5.59 -6.80
CA LEU A 26 11.79 4.37 -6.09
C LEU A 26 10.63 3.63 -6.78
N TYR A 27 9.54 4.33 -7.10
CA TYR A 27 8.38 3.70 -7.75
C TYR A 27 8.64 3.31 -9.19
N THR A 28 9.52 4.03 -9.90
CA THR A 28 10.01 3.62 -11.23
C THR A 28 10.76 2.30 -11.15
N GLY A 29 11.68 2.17 -10.19
CA GLY A 29 12.42 0.93 -9.97
C GLY A 29 11.53 -0.24 -9.58
N LEU A 30 10.52 -0.01 -8.72
CA LEU A 30 9.54 -1.04 -8.33
C LEU A 30 8.69 -1.49 -9.53
N ALA A 31 8.17 -0.55 -10.33
CA ALA A 31 7.41 -0.87 -11.53
C ALA A 31 8.25 -1.69 -12.52
N LEU A 32 9.50 -1.29 -12.78
CA LEU A 32 10.39 -2.03 -13.67
C LEU A 32 10.66 -3.46 -13.15
N ARG A 33 11.02 -3.58 -11.87
CA ARG A 33 11.29 -4.88 -11.24
C ARG A 33 10.08 -5.81 -11.34
N GLU A 34 8.88 -5.32 -11.04
CA GLU A 34 7.67 -6.13 -11.07
C GLU A 34 7.27 -6.55 -12.48
N ASN A 35 7.47 -5.68 -13.48
CA ASN A 35 7.27 -6.04 -14.88
C ASN A 35 8.23 -7.16 -15.32
N ILE A 36 9.53 -7.07 -14.97
CA ILE A 36 10.51 -8.12 -15.27
C ILE A 36 10.11 -9.43 -14.61
N LEU A 37 9.73 -9.41 -13.34
CA LEU A 37 9.27 -10.61 -12.63
C LEU A 37 8.02 -11.21 -13.29
N ARG A 38 7.07 -10.38 -13.72
CA ARG A 38 5.86 -10.84 -14.40
C ARG A 38 6.15 -11.49 -15.75
N VAL A 39 7.07 -10.94 -16.53
CA VAL A 39 7.54 -11.54 -17.80
C VAL A 39 8.27 -12.87 -17.54
N ASN A 40 8.99 -12.99 -16.42
CA ASN A 40 9.67 -14.22 -16.00
C ASN A 40 8.74 -15.27 -15.36
N GLY A 41 7.41 -15.07 -15.40
CA GLY A 41 6.41 -16.03 -14.95
C GLY A 41 6.02 -15.91 -13.47
N SER A 42 6.41 -14.85 -12.76
CA SER A 42 5.91 -14.59 -11.41
C SER A 42 4.44 -14.15 -11.43
N ASP A 43 3.60 -14.77 -10.60
CA ASP A 43 2.19 -14.39 -10.44
C ASP A 43 2.04 -13.13 -9.57
N ILE A 44 2.19 -11.96 -10.19
CA ILE A 44 2.02 -10.65 -9.56
C ILE A 44 0.64 -10.11 -9.92
N ARG A 45 -0.16 -9.69 -8.94
CA ARG A 45 -1.46 -9.08 -9.24
C ARG A 45 -1.29 -7.80 -10.06
N PRO A 46 -2.04 -7.63 -11.16
CA PRO A 46 -1.95 -6.44 -12.02
C PRO A 46 -2.18 -5.10 -11.28
N TRP A 47 -2.93 -5.12 -10.17
CA TRP A 47 -3.16 -3.92 -9.36
C TRP A 47 -1.87 -3.31 -8.82
N TRP A 48 -0.92 -4.12 -8.33
CA TRP A 48 0.32 -3.59 -7.73
C TRP A 48 1.20 -2.87 -8.75
N ILE A 49 1.29 -3.40 -9.96
CA ILE A 49 1.96 -2.74 -11.07
C ILE A 49 1.27 -1.39 -11.39
N LYS A 50 -0.07 -1.38 -11.50
CA LYS A 50 -0.84 -0.14 -11.72
C LYS A 50 -0.66 0.87 -10.57
N HIS A 51 -0.63 0.39 -9.33
CA HIS A 51 -0.42 1.21 -8.14
C HIS A 51 0.94 1.91 -8.19
N HIS A 52 2.01 1.23 -8.60
CA HIS A 52 3.34 1.86 -8.77
C HIS A 52 3.31 2.94 -9.85
N TYR A 53 2.64 2.71 -10.97
CA TYR A 53 2.47 3.75 -12.01
C TYR A 53 1.67 4.96 -11.52
N CYS A 54 0.60 4.75 -10.75
CA CYS A 54 -0.14 5.84 -10.14
C CYS A 54 0.73 6.64 -9.15
N ALA A 55 1.56 5.95 -8.35
CA ALA A 55 2.48 6.60 -7.42
C ALA A 55 3.60 7.37 -8.14
N MET A 56 4.12 6.85 -9.26
CA MET A 56 5.04 7.59 -10.14
C MET A 56 4.39 8.87 -10.68
N ALA A 57 3.18 8.77 -11.22
CA ALA A 57 2.45 9.92 -11.74
C ALA A 57 2.20 10.97 -10.63
N MET A 58 1.81 10.52 -9.43
CA MET A 58 1.62 11.40 -8.29
C MET A 58 2.91 12.10 -7.86
N ALA A 59 4.05 11.40 -7.82
CA ALA A 59 5.34 12.00 -7.52
C ALA A 59 5.76 13.02 -8.59
N LEU A 60 5.53 12.71 -9.87
CA LEU A 60 5.81 13.61 -10.99
C LEU A 60 4.96 14.88 -10.93
N ILE A 61 3.64 14.74 -10.76
CA ILE A 61 2.70 15.87 -10.61
C ILE A 61 3.09 16.70 -9.39
N SER A 62 3.47 16.06 -8.28
CA SER A 62 3.92 16.77 -7.07
C SER A 62 5.25 17.52 -7.27
N LEU A 63 6.13 17.08 -8.18
CA LEU A 63 7.36 17.80 -8.55
C LEU A 63 7.10 19.04 -9.40
N THR A 64 6.06 19.00 -10.25
CA THR A 64 5.65 20.18 -11.04
C THR A 64 5.08 21.31 -10.19
N TRP A 65 4.84 21.05 -8.91
CA TRP A 65 4.46 22.06 -7.94
C TRP A 65 5.68 22.81 -7.42
N GLU A 66 6.05 23.90 -8.09
CA GLU A 66 6.99 24.84 -7.48
C GLU A 66 6.28 25.62 -6.37
N ILE A 67 6.79 25.47 -5.15
CA ILE A 67 6.34 26.28 -4.00
C ILE A 67 6.94 27.67 -4.21
N GLU A 68 6.27 28.50 -5.02
CA GLU A 68 6.56 29.93 -5.05
C GLU A 68 6.45 30.47 -3.61
N ARG A 69 7.46 31.24 -3.18
CA ARG A 69 7.50 31.90 -1.86
C ARG A 69 6.49 33.06 -1.80
N GLY A 70 5.22 32.76 -2.04
CA GLY A 70 4.11 33.70 -1.93
C GLY A 70 3.56 33.79 -0.50
N PRO A 71 2.78 34.85 -0.19
CA PRO A 71 2.22 35.10 1.14
C PRO A 71 1.23 34.02 1.65
N ASP A 72 0.70 33.16 0.77
CA ASP A 72 -0.25 32.07 1.12
C ASP A 72 0.42 30.72 1.45
N CYS A 73 1.71 30.74 1.79
CA CYS A 73 2.50 29.54 2.04
C CYS A 73 1.89 28.61 3.12
N ALA A 74 1.37 29.17 4.23
CA ALA A 74 0.87 28.37 5.35
C ALA A 74 -0.33 27.47 4.98
N GLN A 75 -1.20 27.95 4.09
CA GLN A 75 -2.42 27.25 3.68
C GLN A 75 -2.11 26.18 2.63
N LYS A 76 -1.30 26.51 1.62
CA LYS A 76 -0.77 25.56 0.63
C LYS A 76 -0.02 24.40 1.28
N GLN A 77 0.73 24.71 2.34
CA GLN A 77 1.54 23.72 3.03
C GLN A 77 0.74 22.74 3.90
N ARG A 78 -0.49 23.07 4.29
CA ARG A 78 -1.31 22.17 5.12
C ARG A 78 -1.62 20.86 4.37
N GLY A 79 -1.93 20.93 3.08
CA GLY A 79 -2.12 19.77 2.22
C GLY A 79 -0.84 18.94 2.05
N VAL A 80 0.28 19.61 1.76
CA VAL A 80 1.60 18.97 1.62
C VAL A 80 2.03 18.28 2.92
N GLN A 81 1.78 18.88 4.09
CA GLN A 81 2.09 18.26 5.38
C GLN A 81 1.23 17.02 5.65
N LEU A 82 -0.05 17.05 5.31
CA LEU A 82 -0.92 15.88 5.44
C LEU A 82 -0.48 14.75 4.51
N PHE A 83 -0.13 15.09 3.27
CA PHE A 83 0.43 14.15 2.30
C PHE A 83 1.75 13.53 2.79
N LEU A 84 2.70 14.34 3.26
CA LEU A 84 3.99 13.86 3.80
C LEU A 84 3.80 12.95 5.01
N LYS A 85 2.89 13.31 5.93
CA LYS A 85 2.54 12.47 7.09
C LYS A 85 1.98 11.12 6.65
N TRP A 86 1.04 11.13 5.70
CA TRP A 86 0.51 9.91 5.10
C TRP A 86 1.62 9.08 4.42
N ALA A 87 2.47 9.71 3.62
CA ALA A 87 3.55 9.04 2.89
C ALA A 87 4.59 8.39 3.82
N ILE A 88 4.92 9.03 4.95
CA ILE A 88 5.77 8.43 5.98
C ILE A 88 5.12 7.19 6.59
N MET A 89 3.83 7.28 6.98
CA MET A 89 3.10 6.12 7.51
C MET A 89 3.02 4.98 6.50
N GLN A 90 2.77 5.31 5.23
CA GLN A 90 2.77 4.35 4.12
C GLN A 90 4.15 3.70 3.95
N GLY A 91 5.24 4.47 4.04
CA GLY A 91 6.61 3.96 3.99
C GLY A 91 6.92 2.99 5.14
N VAL A 92 6.47 3.29 6.36
CA VAL A 92 6.59 2.38 7.51
C VAL A 92 5.83 1.08 7.24
N ALA A 93 4.60 1.17 6.73
CA ALA A 93 3.82 -0.01 6.37
C ALA A 93 4.50 -0.84 5.27
N MET A 94 5.09 -0.21 4.26
CA MET A 94 5.87 -0.91 3.22
C MET A 94 7.08 -1.64 3.83
N ILE A 95 7.79 -1.05 4.80
CA ILE A 95 8.90 -1.72 5.49
C ILE A 95 8.41 -2.93 6.28
N LEU A 96 7.31 -2.79 7.02
CA LEU A 96 6.69 -3.89 7.77
C LEU A 96 6.23 -5.02 6.85
N GLN A 97 5.53 -4.68 5.76
CA GLN A 97 5.10 -5.64 4.73
C GLN A 97 6.30 -6.35 4.10
N ASN A 98 7.37 -5.61 3.76
CA ASN A 98 8.57 -6.18 3.17
C ASN A 98 9.28 -7.13 4.14
N ARG A 99 9.42 -6.77 5.42
CA ARG A 99 9.98 -7.65 6.46
C ARG A 99 9.16 -8.93 6.60
N TYR A 100 7.84 -8.80 6.65
CA TYR A 100 6.91 -9.93 6.74
C TYR A 100 7.01 -10.86 5.53
N GLN A 101 6.94 -10.32 4.31
CA GLN A 101 7.01 -11.11 3.07
C GLN A 101 8.37 -11.78 2.92
N ARG A 102 9.46 -11.07 3.22
CA ARG A 102 10.82 -11.62 3.12
C ARG A 102 11.07 -12.78 4.09
N GLN A 103 10.64 -12.66 5.35
CA GLN A 103 10.73 -13.73 6.32
C GLN A 103 10.00 -14.99 5.82
N ARG A 104 8.76 -14.83 5.35
CA ARG A 104 7.96 -15.95 4.83
C ARG A 104 8.57 -16.58 3.58
N LEU A 105 9.14 -15.78 2.66
CA LEU A 105 9.82 -16.32 1.48
C LEU A 105 10.97 -17.23 1.89
N TYR A 106 11.83 -16.76 2.80
CA TYR A 106 12.98 -17.55 3.26
C TYR A 106 12.55 -18.86 3.93
N THR A 107 11.54 -18.83 4.79
CA THR A 107 11.00 -20.05 5.40
C THR A 107 10.49 -21.02 4.34
N ARG A 108 9.78 -20.55 3.31
CA ARG A 108 9.28 -21.43 2.24
C ARG A 108 10.38 -22.01 1.36
N ILE A 109 11.41 -21.23 1.05
CA ILE A 109 12.59 -21.72 0.31
C ILE A 109 13.31 -22.79 1.13
N ALA A 110 13.51 -22.57 2.43
CA ALA A 110 14.12 -23.56 3.32
C ALA A 110 13.30 -24.85 3.42
N LEU A 111 11.97 -24.76 3.30
CA LEU A 111 11.06 -25.91 3.25
C LEU A 111 10.92 -26.55 1.86
N GLY A 112 11.61 -26.05 0.83
CA GLY A 112 11.49 -26.52 -0.56
C GLY A 112 10.13 -26.25 -1.21
N LYS A 113 9.27 -25.42 -0.59
CA LYS A 113 7.89 -25.14 -1.02
C LYS A 113 7.75 -23.87 -1.86
N ALA A 114 8.85 -23.18 -2.16
CA ALA A 114 8.87 -22.00 -3.01
C ALA A 114 10.22 -21.87 -3.73
N ARG A 115 10.18 -21.42 -4.99
CA ARG A 115 11.36 -21.03 -5.76
C ARG A 115 11.79 -19.61 -5.36
N ARG A 116 13.06 -19.25 -5.58
CA ARG A 116 13.58 -17.87 -5.34
C ARG A 116 12.79 -16.77 -6.07
N MET A 117 12.07 -17.11 -7.14
CA MET A 117 11.31 -16.17 -7.97
C MET A 117 9.80 -16.17 -7.65
N ASP A 118 9.37 -16.95 -6.66
CA ASP A 118 7.97 -17.00 -6.26
C ASP A 118 7.61 -15.77 -5.43
N VAL A 119 6.49 -15.16 -5.78
CA VAL A 119 5.92 -14.06 -5.02
C VAL A 119 5.20 -14.65 -3.82
N VAL A 120 5.36 -14.03 -2.65
CA VAL A 120 4.80 -14.48 -1.38
C VAL A 120 3.31 -14.17 -1.31
N TRP A 121 2.53 -14.71 -2.23
CA TRP A 121 1.09 -14.57 -2.28
C TRP A 121 0.46 -15.90 -2.68
N GLY A 122 -0.51 -16.38 -1.89
CA GLY A 122 -1.19 -17.65 -2.17
C GLY A 122 -0.59 -18.90 -1.49
N GLU A 123 -1.50 -19.72 -0.99
CA GLU A 123 -1.44 -21.15 -0.57
C GLU A 123 -0.25 -21.68 0.25
N THR A 124 -0.59 -22.33 1.38
CA THR A 124 0.24 -22.83 2.52
C THR A 124 0.35 -21.86 3.70
N ALA A 125 -0.77 -21.73 4.41
CA ALA A 125 -0.86 -21.15 5.73
C ALA A 125 -0.15 -22.05 6.75
N GLY A 126 0.71 -21.45 7.58
CA GLY A 126 1.38 -22.12 8.69
C GLY A 126 1.66 -21.24 9.90
N VAL A 127 1.15 -19.99 9.95
CA VAL A 127 1.13 -19.17 11.19
C VAL A 127 -0.11 -18.27 11.16
N GLU A 128 -1.06 -18.50 12.07
CA GLU A 128 -2.36 -17.80 12.10
C GLU A 128 -2.28 -16.36 12.66
N GLY A 129 -1.28 -16.03 13.47
CA GLY A 129 -1.23 -14.75 14.21
C GLY A 129 -0.72 -13.53 13.44
N GLN A 130 0.28 -13.68 12.57
CA GLN A 130 1.03 -12.52 12.06
C GLN A 130 0.30 -11.76 10.92
N LEU A 131 -0.58 -12.44 10.16
CA LEU A 131 -1.45 -11.76 9.17
C LEU A 131 -2.58 -10.98 9.83
N LEU A 132 -3.00 -11.39 11.03
CA LEU A 132 -4.09 -10.75 11.78
C LEU A 132 -3.67 -9.37 12.31
N LEU A 133 -2.37 -9.14 12.56
CA LEU A 133 -1.84 -7.85 12.99
C LEU A 133 -1.60 -6.89 11.81
N LEU A 134 -1.18 -7.41 10.66
CA LEU A 134 -0.93 -6.58 9.46
C LEU A 134 -2.23 -6.06 8.83
N CYS A 135 -3.28 -6.88 8.81
CA CYS A 135 -4.57 -6.55 8.20
C CYS A 135 -5.24 -5.26 8.73
N PRO A 136 -5.41 -5.05 10.05
CA PRO A 136 -6.04 -3.83 10.59
C PRO A 136 -5.21 -2.58 10.27
N ILE A 137 -3.88 -2.68 10.31
CA ILE A 137 -2.99 -1.58 9.94
C ILE A 137 -3.24 -1.16 8.48
N LEU A 138 -3.38 -2.12 7.57
CA LEU A 138 -3.62 -1.82 6.15
C LEU A 138 -4.98 -1.15 5.92
N PHE A 139 -6.05 -1.60 6.58
CA PHE A 139 -7.36 -0.97 6.47
C PHE A 139 -7.35 0.46 7.02
N ILE A 140 -6.68 0.70 8.15
CA ILE A 140 -6.55 2.04 8.73
C ILE A 140 -5.79 2.95 7.77
N LEU A 141 -4.68 2.49 7.19
CA LEU A 141 -3.90 3.28 6.24
C LEU A 141 -4.68 3.59 4.96
N GLN A 142 -5.44 2.63 4.42
CA GLN A 142 -6.30 2.83 3.24
C GLN A 142 -7.46 3.80 3.53
N GLY A 143 -8.08 3.68 4.70
CA GLY A 143 -9.12 4.63 5.13
C GLY A 143 -8.57 6.05 5.30
N PHE A 144 -7.37 6.16 5.87
CA PHE A 144 -6.69 7.45 6.00
C PHE A 144 -6.26 8.02 4.64
N GLU A 145 -5.80 7.19 3.71
CA GLU A 145 -5.50 7.55 2.32
C GLU A 145 -6.73 8.19 1.63
N ALA A 146 -7.89 7.53 1.71
CA ALA A 146 -9.14 8.04 1.17
C ALA A 146 -9.55 9.37 1.83
N TYR A 147 -9.43 9.47 3.17
CA TYR A 147 -9.74 10.69 3.90
C TYR A 147 -8.87 11.87 3.46
N VAL A 148 -7.57 11.66 3.28
CA VAL A 148 -6.65 12.69 2.77
C VAL A 148 -7.01 13.08 1.34
N GLY A 149 -7.33 12.13 0.46
CA GLY A 149 -7.76 12.41 -0.90
C GLY A 149 -9.04 13.26 -0.96
N VAL A 150 -10.06 12.91 -0.17
CA VAL A 150 -11.32 13.68 -0.08
C VAL A 150 -11.07 15.08 0.48
N LEU A 151 -10.23 15.19 1.51
CA LEU A 151 -9.91 16.48 2.12
C LEU A 151 -9.21 17.42 1.11
N LEU A 152 -8.25 16.90 0.33
CA LEU A 152 -7.59 17.66 -0.74
C LEU A 152 -8.58 18.13 -1.80
N LEU A 153 -9.53 17.28 -2.22
CA LEU A 153 -10.57 17.67 -3.15
C LEU A 153 -11.52 18.74 -2.59
N LYS A 154 -11.94 18.62 -1.32
CA LYS A 154 -12.76 19.66 -0.68
C LYS A 154 -12.03 20.99 -0.59
N THR A 155 -10.71 20.99 -0.32
CA THR A 155 -9.92 22.23 -0.29
C THR A 155 -9.74 22.85 -1.67
N ALA A 156 -9.62 22.05 -2.72
CA ALA A 156 -9.54 22.54 -4.10
C ALA A 156 -10.88 23.11 -4.58
N LEU A 157 -12.00 22.42 -4.28
CA LEU A 157 -13.35 22.85 -4.65
C LEU A 157 -13.82 24.11 -3.92
N ALA A 158 -13.35 24.33 -2.68
CA ALA A 158 -13.62 25.56 -1.94
C ALA A 158 -12.88 26.80 -2.48
N GLY A 159 -12.13 26.68 -3.57
CA GLY A 159 -11.43 27.79 -4.23
C GLY A 159 -10.20 28.30 -3.47
N VAL A 160 -9.79 27.62 -2.40
CA VAL A 160 -8.71 28.04 -1.51
C VAL A 160 -7.33 27.85 -2.15
N ILE A 161 -7.18 26.80 -2.97
CA ILE A 161 -5.96 26.48 -3.73
C ILE A 161 -6.44 25.85 -5.05
N SER A 162 -6.77 26.66 -6.05
CA SER A 162 -7.31 26.19 -7.33
C SER A 162 -6.19 25.83 -8.31
N GLU A 163 -5.45 24.79 -7.97
CA GLU A 163 -4.35 24.30 -8.79
C GLU A 163 -4.67 22.87 -9.20
N TRP A 164 -4.60 22.61 -10.50
CA TRP A 164 -5.04 21.34 -11.09
C TRP A 164 -4.27 20.13 -10.53
N GLN A 165 -3.04 20.33 -10.06
CA GLN A 165 -2.22 19.30 -9.42
C GLN A 165 -2.85 18.80 -8.12
N VAL A 166 -3.47 19.67 -7.29
CA VAL A 166 -4.13 19.25 -6.04
C VAL A 166 -5.35 18.39 -6.35
N ILE A 167 -6.12 18.79 -7.37
CA ILE A 167 -7.29 18.04 -7.84
C ILE A 167 -6.84 16.67 -8.34
N THR A 168 -5.81 16.64 -9.19
CA THR A 168 -5.29 15.40 -9.79
C THR A 168 -4.71 14.47 -8.73
N CYS A 169 -3.91 14.98 -7.79
CA CYS A 169 -3.38 14.20 -6.66
C CYS A 169 -4.48 13.68 -5.74
N GLY A 170 -5.53 14.49 -5.47
CA GLY A 170 -6.70 14.08 -4.69
C GLY A 170 -7.46 12.92 -5.35
N ILE A 171 -7.70 13.00 -6.66
CA ILE A 171 -8.32 11.91 -7.43
C ILE A 171 -7.45 10.65 -7.41
N LEU A 172 -6.14 10.78 -7.65
CA LEU A 172 -5.21 9.64 -7.65
C LEU A 172 -5.18 8.94 -6.29
N LEU A 173 -5.17 9.68 -5.18
CA LEU A 173 -5.23 9.10 -3.82
C LEU A 173 -6.52 8.31 -3.58
N ILE A 174 -7.67 8.80 -4.06
CA ILE A 174 -8.95 8.07 -3.93
C ILE A 174 -8.93 6.79 -4.77
N ILE A 175 -8.44 6.86 -6.01
CA ILE A 175 -8.31 5.68 -6.89
C ILE A 175 -7.41 4.63 -6.23
N MET A 176 -6.28 5.05 -5.68
CA MET A 176 -5.34 4.16 -4.98
C MET A 176 -5.98 3.55 -3.73
N ALA A 177 -6.65 4.35 -2.89
CA ALA A 177 -7.33 3.86 -1.70
C ALA A 177 -8.39 2.79 -2.04
N VAL A 178 -9.24 3.05 -3.04
CA VAL A 178 -10.29 2.12 -3.47
C VAL A 178 -9.69 0.83 -4.00
N GLY A 179 -8.67 0.90 -4.86
CA GLY A 179 -8.07 -0.32 -5.40
C GLY A 179 -7.23 -1.10 -4.38
N ASN A 180 -6.58 -0.42 -3.43
CA ASN A 180 -5.88 -1.04 -2.30
C ASN A 180 -6.87 -1.78 -1.39
N PHE A 181 -8.02 -1.16 -1.11
CA PHE A 181 -9.11 -1.77 -0.36
C PHE A 181 -9.68 -2.99 -1.08
N ALA A 182 -10.05 -2.86 -2.36
CA ALA A 182 -10.59 -3.96 -3.15
C ALA A 182 -9.64 -5.17 -3.20
N ASN A 183 -8.33 -4.92 -3.38
CA ASN A 183 -7.33 -5.99 -3.41
C ASN A 183 -7.15 -6.66 -2.05
N THR A 184 -7.27 -5.90 -0.96
CA THR A 184 -7.20 -6.41 0.42
C THR A 184 -8.44 -7.25 0.75
N VAL A 185 -9.63 -6.81 0.35
CA VAL A 185 -10.87 -7.59 0.51
C VAL A 185 -10.82 -8.88 -0.32
N GLN A 186 -10.42 -8.80 -1.59
CA GLN A 186 -10.29 -9.98 -2.45
C GLN A 186 -9.30 -11.00 -1.86
N THR A 187 -8.19 -10.50 -1.33
CA THR A 187 -7.18 -11.28 -0.59
C THR A 187 -7.78 -12.05 0.59
N LEU A 188 -8.54 -11.36 1.44
CA LEU A 188 -9.14 -11.95 2.62
C LEU A 188 -10.25 -12.92 2.26
N ALA A 189 -11.05 -12.61 1.24
CA ALA A 189 -12.10 -13.47 0.73
C ALA A 189 -11.54 -14.77 0.15
N THR A 190 -10.45 -14.72 -0.63
CA THR A 190 -9.78 -15.94 -1.11
C THR A 190 -9.23 -16.75 0.05
N LYS A 191 -8.61 -16.08 1.05
CA LYS A 191 -8.10 -16.76 2.25
C LYS A 191 -9.21 -17.43 3.06
N SER A 192 -10.34 -16.75 3.29
CA SER A 192 -11.46 -17.28 4.06
C SER A 192 -12.10 -18.47 3.35
N ARG A 193 -12.24 -18.40 2.02
CA ARG A 193 -12.71 -19.52 1.18
C ARG A 193 -11.80 -20.74 1.27
N VAL A 194 -10.48 -20.56 1.19
CA VAL A 194 -9.52 -21.67 1.34
C VAL A 194 -9.59 -22.26 2.76
N LYS A 195 -9.63 -21.43 3.80
CA LYS A 195 -9.79 -21.90 5.19
C LYS A 195 -11.09 -22.70 5.37
N ALA A 196 -12.19 -22.24 4.79
CA ALA A 196 -13.47 -22.95 4.82
C ALA A 196 -13.40 -24.30 4.08
N LYS A 197 -12.74 -24.36 2.92
CA LYS A 197 -12.51 -25.62 2.18
C LYS A 197 -11.69 -26.63 3.00
N ILE A 198 -10.59 -26.20 3.63
CA ILE A 198 -9.75 -27.06 4.48
C ILE A 198 -10.53 -27.56 5.71
N LYS A 199 -11.31 -26.68 6.37
CA LYS A 199 -12.15 -27.07 7.51
C LYS A 199 -13.19 -28.11 7.09
N ARG A 200 -13.81 -27.93 5.91
CA ARG A 200 -14.79 -28.87 5.36
C ARG A 200 -14.17 -30.23 5.00
N SER A 201 -12.97 -30.25 4.40
CA SER A 201 -12.28 -31.51 4.07
C SER A 201 -11.87 -32.28 5.33
N ARG A 202 -11.38 -31.58 6.37
CA ARG A 202 -11.03 -32.20 7.65
C ARG A 202 -12.24 -32.80 8.36
N SER A 203 -13.35 -32.06 8.44
CA SER A 203 -14.60 -32.57 9.02
C SER A 203 -15.13 -33.81 8.27
N ARG A 204 -14.96 -33.87 6.94
CA ARG A 204 -15.34 -35.05 6.16
C ARG A 204 -14.43 -36.27 6.43
N GLN A 205 -13.14 -36.05 6.64
CA GLN A 205 -12.21 -37.12 7.03
C GLN A 205 -12.51 -37.67 8.43
N GLU A 206 -12.79 -36.79 9.39
CA GLU A 206 -13.16 -37.19 10.77
C GLU A 206 -14.49 -37.98 10.78
N LEU A 207 -15.49 -37.59 9.99
CA LEU A 207 -16.75 -38.34 9.83
C LEU A 207 -16.53 -39.74 9.22
N ASN A 208 -15.70 -39.85 8.18
CA ASN A 208 -15.42 -41.15 7.55
C ASN A 208 -14.62 -42.09 8.48
N GLN A 209 -13.73 -41.56 9.32
CA GLN A 209 -13.00 -42.37 10.30
C GLN A 209 -13.92 -42.87 11.44
N GLY A 210 -14.87 -42.05 11.90
CA GLY A 210 -15.86 -42.47 12.91
C GLY A 210 -16.84 -43.54 12.41
N SER A 211 -17.20 -43.51 11.12
CA SER A 211 -18.12 -44.50 10.53
C SER A 211 -17.47 -45.88 10.34
N ASN A 212 -16.16 -45.96 10.08
CA ASN A 212 -15.44 -47.23 9.93
C ASN A 212 -15.07 -47.90 11.28
N GLY A 213 -15.16 -47.18 12.40
CA GLY A 213 -14.87 -47.70 13.74
C GLY A 213 -16.05 -48.41 14.43
N ASN A 214 -17.27 -48.25 13.92
CA ASN A 214 -18.50 -48.82 14.50
C ASN A 214 -19.03 -50.07 13.75
N SER A 215 -18.27 -50.60 12.81
CA SER A 215 -18.63 -51.77 11.99
C SER A 215 -17.76 -53.00 12.29
N SER A 216 -17.37 -53.18 13.55
CA SER A 216 -16.65 -54.38 14.05
C SER A 216 -17.29 -54.89 15.33
#